data_AF-A0A1M5UD07-F1
#
_entry.id   AF-A0A1M5UD07-F1
#
_cell.length_a   1.000
_cell.length_b   1.000
_cell.length_c   1.000
_cell.angle_alpha   90.00
_cell.angle_beta   90.00
_cell.angle_gamma   90.00
#
_symmetry.space_group_name_H-M   'P 1'
#
loop_
_entity.id
_entity.type
_entity.pdbx_description
1 polymer ?
#
loop_
_entity_poly.entity_id
_entity_poly.type
_entity_poly.pdbx_seq_one_letter_code
_entity_poly.pdbx_strand_id
1 'polypeptide(L)'
;MKKVLIVGYSRSGTTLVSKVFSLIDKVYVEVEPHATWRLGNFRYLNDEDYSISDKIVTRIREKLLKDVPSDYVFVEKSPINSLRPHLVHAVFPDAKIIFIERDPVKCIKSNYKFAKKGYSFSLSVILKKYSSTKVKFDKTNNNKKDNFHSKSIKEQIDFKDVFGLSLYALQMSLIKMFKTVPFGPKIKGFTSIIKQKGLIAYYIEALKSVETYRCDYERLYQDNFKHFYLEDFLANKEIQRQMLEFSGVPYNNENLIEIEGLFSKSENSREELLDRQIQKHLDDH
;
A
#
# COMPACT_ATOMS: atom_id res chain seq x y z
N MET A 1 15.35 8.60 14.24
CA MET A 1 14.06 8.77 13.53
C MET A 1 13.29 7.46 13.59
N LYS A 2 12.06 7.46 14.13
CA LYS A 2 11.18 6.29 14.13
C LYS A 2 10.60 6.08 12.73
N LYS A 3 10.43 4.82 12.31
CA LYS A 3 9.80 4.47 11.04
C LYS A 3 8.62 3.55 11.31
N VAL A 4 7.48 3.86 10.70
CA VAL A 4 6.26 3.06 10.76
C VAL A 4 5.86 2.74 9.33
N LEU A 5 5.63 1.48 9.03
CA LEU A 5 5.15 1.06 7.71
C LEU A 5 3.75 0.48 7.85
N ILE A 6 2.82 1.07 7.11
CA ILE A 6 1.44 0.60 7.00
C ILE A 6 1.37 -0.32 5.79
N VAL A 7 1.24 -1.61 6.08
CA VAL A 7 1.21 -2.68 5.09
C VAL A 7 -0.16 -3.36 5.13
N GLY A 8 -0.58 -3.92 4.01
CA GLY A 8 -1.85 -4.63 3.91
C GLY A 8 -2.23 -4.78 2.46
N TYR A 9 -3.17 -5.68 2.18
CA TYR A 9 -3.62 -5.88 0.82
C TYR A 9 -4.25 -4.61 0.23
N SER A 10 -4.28 -4.48 -1.09
CA SER A 10 -5.00 -3.35 -1.70
C SER A 10 -6.47 -3.40 -1.28
N ARG A 11 -7.00 -2.22 -0.92
CA ARG A 11 -8.39 -2.02 -0.47
C ARG A 11 -8.72 -2.56 0.94
N SER A 12 -7.69 -2.93 1.73
CA SER A 12 -7.87 -3.29 3.16
C SER A 12 -8.00 -2.09 4.10
N GLY A 13 -7.91 -0.85 3.62
CA GLY A 13 -8.04 0.35 4.47
C GLY A 13 -6.72 1.00 4.87
N THR A 14 -5.58 0.52 4.36
CA THR A 14 -4.26 1.14 4.58
C THR A 14 -4.22 2.65 4.28
N THR A 15 -4.92 3.13 3.24
CA THR A 15 -5.04 4.58 2.99
C THR A 15 -5.76 5.32 4.12
N LEU A 16 -6.82 4.74 4.67
CA LEU A 16 -7.56 5.34 5.78
C LEU A 16 -6.68 5.44 7.02
N VAL A 17 -5.97 4.36 7.34
CA VAL A 17 -5.01 4.35 8.45
C VAL A 17 -3.90 5.38 8.21
N SER A 18 -3.36 5.52 6.99
CA SER A 18 -2.39 6.58 6.72
C SER A 18 -2.94 8.00 6.92
N LYS A 19 -4.26 8.21 6.75
CA LYS A 19 -4.90 9.51 7.04
C LYS A 19 -4.89 9.82 8.52
N VAL A 20 -5.15 8.83 9.37
CA VAL A 20 -5.04 8.96 10.84
C VAL A 20 -3.67 9.50 11.22
N PHE A 21 -2.60 8.91 10.70
CA PHE A 21 -1.23 9.39 10.94
C PHE A 21 -0.96 10.79 10.39
N SER A 22 -1.59 11.18 9.27
CA SER A 22 -1.41 12.50 8.66
C SER A 22 -2.00 13.66 9.46
N LEU A 23 -2.90 13.37 10.41
CA LEU A 23 -3.51 14.34 11.32
C LEU A 23 -2.62 14.67 12.53
N ILE A 24 -1.55 13.91 12.73
CA ILE A 24 -0.68 14.03 13.89
C ILE A 24 0.51 14.92 13.56
N ASP A 25 0.84 15.83 14.48
CA ASP A 25 1.97 16.73 14.35
C ASP A 25 3.31 15.96 14.35
N LYS A 26 4.29 16.47 13.61
CA LYS A 26 5.62 15.85 13.46
C LYS A 26 5.59 14.43 12.89
N VAL A 27 4.58 14.11 12.07
CA VAL A 27 4.52 12.88 11.29
C VAL A 27 4.67 13.22 9.81
N TYR A 28 5.60 12.54 9.13
CA TYR A 28 5.77 12.62 7.69
C TYR A 28 5.15 11.38 7.05
N VAL A 29 4.03 11.53 6.33
CA VAL A 29 3.35 10.40 5.68
C VAL A 29 3.70 10.34 4.19
N GLU A 30 4.54 9.38 3.79
CA GLU A 30 4.81 9.08 2.38
C GLU A 30 3.84 8.02 1.87
N VAL A 31 3.06 8.36 0.83
CA VAL A 31 2.06 7.45 0.26
C VAL A 31 2.50 6.92 -1.09
N GLU A 32 2.62 5.59 -1.16
CA GLU A 32 2.80 4.84 -2.39
C GLU A 32 3.95 5.33 -3.29
N PRO A 33 5.19 5.40 -2.76
CA PRO A 33 6.40 5.68 -3.55
C PRO A 33 6.80 4.44 -4.39
N HIS A 34 5.88 4.00 -5.27
CA HIS A 34 5.95 2.75 -6.03
C HIS A 34 7.24 2.59 -6.83
N ALA A 35 7.78 3.67 -7.40
CA ALA A 35 9.00 3.61 -8.18
C ALA A 35 10.24 3.55 -7.29
N THR A 36 10.22 4.22 -6.13
CA THR A 36 11.27 4.08 -5.12
C THR A 36 11.40 2.63 -4.67
N TRP A 37 10.29 1.97 -4.30
CA TRP A 37 10.30 0.55 -3.93
C TRP A 37 10.65 -0.41 -5.08
N ARG A 38 10.73 0.07 -6.32
CA ARG A 38 11.13 -0.71 -7.51
C ARG A 38 12.56 -0.41 -7.98
N LEU A 39 13.31 0.44 -7.29
CA LEU A 39 14.71 0.72 -7.63
C LEU A 39 15.53 -0.57 -7.68
N GLY A 40 16.24 -0.79 -8.79
CA GLY A 40 16.99 -2.03 -9.07
C GLY A 40 16.14 -3.25 -9.44
N ASN A 41 14.81 -3.13 -9.43
CA ASN A 41 13.86 -4.23 -9.59
C ASN A 41 12.83 -4.03 -10.72
N PHE A 42 13.02 -3.02 -11.60
CA PHE A 42 12.10 -2.75 -12.72
C PHE A 42 11.96 -3.90 -13.73
N ARG A 43 12.91 -4.85 -13.78
CA ARG A 43 12.81 -6.04 -14.64
C ARG A 43 11.68 -7.01 -14.23
N TYR A 44 11.21 -6.93 -12.99
CA TYR A 44 10.15 -7.78 -12.48
C TYR A 44 8.78 -7.12 -12.67
N LEU A 45 7.90 -7.80 -13.41
CA LEU A 45 6.54 -7.32 -13.66
C LEU A 45 5.60 -7.54 -12.47
N ASN A 46 5.84 -8.59 -11.71
CA ASN A 46 5.11 -8.87 -10.47
C ASN A 46 5.79 -8.16 -9.28
N ASP A 47 5.18 -8.28 -8.10
CA ASP A 47 5.64 -7.67 -6.86
C ASP A 47 6.32 -8.67 -5.91
N GLU A 48 6.25 -9.99 -6.15
CA GLU A 48 6.89 -11.03 -5.34
C GLU A 48 8.37 -11.27 -5.71
N ASP A 49 8.69 -11.21 -7.00
CA ASP A 49 10.06 -11.34 -7.46
C ASP A 49 10.81 -10.00 -7.28
N TYR A 50 11.91 -10.04 -6.54
CA TYR A 50 12.80 -8.89 -6.34
C TYR A 50 14.22 -9.37 -6.01
N SER A 51 15.19 -8.48 -6.13
CA SER A 51 16.55 -8.63 -5.64
C SER A 51 16.81 -7.69 -4.48
N ILE A 52 17.60 -8.19 -3.55
CA ILE A 52 18.13 -7.44 -2.42
C ILE A 52 19.65 -7.38 -2.59
N SER A 53 20.19 -6.18 -2.55
CA SER A 53 21.63 -5.92 -2.43
C SER A 53 21.81 -4.61 -1.66
N ASP A 54 22.97 -4.41 -1.05
CA ASP A 54 23.24 -3.19 -0.27
C ASP A 54 23.00 -1.93 -1.10
N LYS A 55 23.39 -1.95 -2.37
CA LYS A 55 23.14 -0.86 -3.31
C LYS A 55 21.65 -0.59 -3.52
N ILE A 56 20.82 -1.62 -3.61
CA ILE A 56 19.35 -1.45 -3.75
C ILE A 56 18.79 -0.89 -2.45
N VAL A 57 19.12 -1.52 -1.33
CA VAL A 57 18.63 -1.18 0.01
C VAL A 57 18.96 0.27 0.37
N THR A 58 20.23 0.66 0.24
CA THR A 58 20.69 2.03 0.54
C THR A 58 19.98 3.05 -0.31
N ARG A 59 19.84 2.82 -1.62
CA ARG A 59 19.16 3.76 -2.52
C ARG A 59 17.68 3.94 -2.18
N ILE A 60 16.97 2.86 -1.87
CA ILE A 60 15.56 2.93 -1.46
C ILE A 60 15.46 3.74 -0.17
N ARG A 61 16.27 3.41 0.85
CA ARG A 61 16.27 4.10 2.14
C ARG A 61 16.57 5.59 2.00
N GLU A 62 17.62 5.95 1.28
CA GLU A 62 18.01 7.35 1.02
C GLU A 62 16.89 8.11 0.33
N LYS A 63 16.29 7.55 -0.73
CA LYS A 63 15.20 8.20 -1.47
C LYS A 63 13.95 8.39 -0.62
N LEU A 64 13.60 7.44 0.25
CA LEU A 64 12.46 7.57 1.15
C LEU A 64 12.71 8.65 2.21
N LEU A 65 13.89 8.65 2.85
CA LEU A 65 14.19 9.51 4.00
C LEU A 65 14.74 10.89 3.65
N LYS A 66 15.14 11.15 2.39
CA LYS A 66 15.82 12.38 1.95
C LYS A 66 15.20 13.69 2.47
N ASP A 67 13.88 13.77 2.45
CA ASP A 67 13.13 15.01 2.72
C ASP A 67 12.43 14.98 4.09
N VAL A 68 12.73 13.98 4.93
CA VAL A 68 12.09 13.79 6.23
C VAL A 68 12.88 14.56 7.28
N PRO A 69 12.26 15.52 7.99
CA PRO A 69 12.94 16.24 9.07
C PRO A 69 13.36 15.28 10.18
N SER A 70 14.53 15.51 10.78
CA SER A 70 15.14 14.60 11.75
C SER A 70 14.31 14.36 13.01
N ASP A 71 13.46 15.31 13.39
CA ASP A 71 12.58 15.24 14.56
C ASP A 71 11.17 14.69 14.25
N TYR A 72 10.94 14.23 13.02
CA TYR A 72 9.65 13.66 12.60
C TYR A 72 9.66 12.13 12.72
N VAL A 73 8.46 11.55 12.85
CA VAL A 73 8.24 10.13 12.60
C VAL A 73 7.96 9.92 11.12
N PHE A 74 8.69 9.00 10.49
CA PHE A 74 8.44 8.61 9.11
C PHE A 74 7.36 7.54 9.07
N VAL A 75 6.26 7.79 8.36
CA VAL A 75 5.20 6.82 8.10
C VAL A 75 5.12 6.56 6.61
N GLU A 76 5.28 5.31 6.18
CA GLU A 76 5.16 4.92 4.77
C GLU A 76 3.97 3.99 4.58
N LYS A 77 3.22 4.18 3.50
CA LYS A 77 2.12 3.29 3.14
C LYS A 77 2.22 2.86 1.69
N SER A 78 2.45 1.57 1.48
CA SER A 78 2.45 0.94 0.15
C SER A 78 1.83 -0.46 0.19
N PRO A 79 0.67 -0.68 -0.46
CA PRO A 79 0.08 -2.01 -0.52
C PRO A 79 0.98 -3.03 -1.23
N ILE A 80 1.82 -2.60 -2.17
CA ILE A 80 2.77 -3.50 -2.88
C ILE A 80 3.76 -4.19 -1.93
N ASN A 81 4.03 -3.60 -0.77
CA ASN A 81 4.93 -4.15 0.22
C ASN A 81 4.32 -5.34 0.98
N SER A 82 3.02 -5.59 0.85
CA SER A 82 2.38 -6.80 1.38
C SER A 82 2.95 -8.10 0.80
N LEU A 83 3.64 -8.03 -0.35
CA LEU A 83 4.30 -9.16 -1.01
C LEU A 83 5.84 -9.13 -0.88
N ARG A 84 6.40 -8.22 -0.07
CA ARG A 84 7.86 -7.95 -0.03
C ARG A 84 8.48 -7.85 1.38
N PRO A 85 8.12 -8.72 2.33
CA PRO A 85 8.57 -8.60 3.73
C PRO A 85 10.10 -8.53 3.85
N HIS A 86 10.84 -9.35 3.11
CA HIS A 86 12.30 -9.38 3.18
C HIS A 86 12.97 -8.13 2.61
N LEU A 87 12.47 -7.58 1.50
CA LEU A 87 13.00 -6.32 0.97
C LEU A 87 12.72 -5.18 1.95
N VAL A 88 11.52 -5.15 2.52
CA VAL A 88 11.12 -4.13 3.48
C VAL A 88 11.97 -4.22 4.76
N HIS A 89 12.19 -5.42 5.29
CA HIS A 89 13.09 -5.65 6.43
C HIS A 89 14.55 -5.27 6.11
N ALA A 90 15.05 -5.56 4.91
CA ALA A 90 16.38 -5.10 4.53
C ALA A 90 16.48 -3.55 4.52
N VAL A 91 15.42 -2.87 4.07
CA VAL A 91 15.35 -1.39 4.02
C VAL A 91 15.06 -0.76 5.37
N PHE A 92 14.28 -1.36 6.25
CA PHE A 92 13.95 -0.82 7.57
C PHE A 92 13.84 -1.93 8.63
N PRO A 93 14.97 -2.50 9.07
CA PRO A 93 14.95 -3.64 10.02
C PRO A 93 14.38 -3.24 11.39
N ASP A 94 14.41 -1.95 11.74
CA ASP A 94 13.95 -1.39 13.01
C ASP A 94 12.56 -0.72 12.93
N ALA A 95 11.84 -0.86 11.82
CA ALA A 95 10.53 -0.23 11.67
C ALA A 95 9.43 -0.95 12.45
N LYS A 96 8.43 -0.17 12.92
CA LYS A 96 7.15 -0.72 13.36
C LYS A 96 6.28 -1.03 12.14
N ILE A 97 5.81 -2.27 12.00
CA ILE A 97 4.91 -2.71 10.94
C ILE A 97 3.50 -2.76 11.49
N ILE A 98 2.63 -1.93 10.91
CA ILE A 98 1.19 -1.97 11.12
C ILE A 98 0.60 -2.69 9.92
N PHE A 99 0.17 -3.93 10.13
CA PHE A 99 -0.46 -4.73 9.09
C PHE A 99 -1.97 -4.62 9.20
N ILE A 100 -2.62 -4.14 8.13
CA ILE A 100 -4.07 -3.92 8.07
C ILE A 100 -4.72 -5.00 7.21
N GLU A 101 -5.55 -5.80 7.86
CA GLU A 101 -6.46 -6.73 7.23
C GLU A 101 -7.88 -6.18 7.21
N ARG A 102 -8.69 -6.69 6.30
CA ARG A 102 -10.10 -6.38 6.16
C ARG A 102 -10.77 -7.62 5.59
N ASP A 103 -12.07 -7.77 5.86
CA ASP A 103 -12.94 -8.75 5.22
C ASP A 103 -12.51 -9.06 3.75
N PRO A 104 -12.13 -10.33 3.48
CA PRO A 104 -11.58 -10.74 2.20
C PRO A 104 -12.55 -10.50 1.04
N VAL A 105 -13.85 -10.69 1.27
CA VAL A 105 -14.91 -10.48 0.27
C VAL A 105 -14.96 -9.01 -0.14
N LYS A 106 -14.96 -8.10 0.83
CA LYS A 106 -14.96 -6.65 0.57
C LYS A 106 -13.71 -6.21 -0.18
N CYS A 107 -12.54 -6.77 0.17
CA CYS A 107 -11.27 -6.52 -0.50
C CYS A 107 -11.32 -6.95 -1.97
N ILE A 108 -11.67 -8.21 -2.23
CA ILE A 108 -11.72 -8.80 -3.57
C ILE A 108 -12.72 -8.03 -4.44
N LYS A 109 -13.93 -7.80 -3.93
CA LYS A 109 -14.98 -7.03 -4.62
C LYS A 109 -14.51 -5.64 -5.01
N SER A 110 -13.85 -4.93 -4.09
CA SER A 110 -13.32 -3.60 -4.36
C SER A 110 -12.24 -3.65 -5.45
N ASN A 111 -11.24 -4.53 -5.34
CA ASN A 111 -10.19 -4.67 -6.36
C ASN A 111 -10.77 -5.04 -7.74
N TYR A 112 -11.73 -5.96 -7.78
CA TYR A 112 -12.43 -6.36 -9.01
C TYR A 112 -13.12 -5.19 -9.69
N LYS A 113 -13.87 -4.39 -8.93
CA LYS A 113 -14.53 -3.18 -9.45
C LYS A 113 -13.52 -2.17 -10.00
N PHE A 114 -12.38 -1.97 -9.33
CA PHE A 114 -11.34 -1.06 -9.81
C PHE A 114 -10.64 -1.55 -11.09
N ALA A 115 -10.37 -2.85 -11.18
CA ALA A 115 -9.78 -3.41 -12.40
C ALA A 115 -10.74 -3.38 -13.59
N LYS A 116 -12.03 -3.67 -13.39
CA LYS A 116 -13.07 -3.51 -14.43
C LYS A 116 -13.17 -2.08 -14.97
N LYS A 117 -12.93 -1.09 -14.11
CA LYS A 117 -12.88 0.34 -14.50
C LYS A 117 -11.56 0.74 -15.18
N GLY A 118 -10.60 -0.17 -15.36
CA GLY A 118 -9.34 0.08 -16.06
C GLY A 118 -8.27 0.80 -15.25
N TYR A 119 -8.42 0.90 -13.92
CA TYR A 119 -7.49 1.61 -13.03
C TYR A 119 -6.19 0.84 -12.71
N SER A 120 -6.05 -0.40 -13.19
CA SER A 120 -4.95 -1.32 -12.83
C SER A 120 -3.55 -0.88 -13.27
N PHE A 121 -3.47 -0.06 -14.32
CA PHE A 121 -2.24 0.56 -14.81
C PHE A 121 -2.63 1.64 -15.82
N SER A 122 -2.17 2.87 -15.67
CA SER A 122 -2.39 3.91 -16.68
C SER A 122 -1.07 4.60 -17.00
N LEU A 123 -0.61 4.43 -18.23
CA LEU A 123 0.60 5.08 -18.72
C LEU A 123 0.46 6.61 -18.63
N SER A 124 -0.74 7.15 -18.89
CA SER A 124 -1.01 8.58 -18.72
C SER A 124 -0.89 9.04 -17.26
N VAL A 125 -1.22 8.18 -16.28
CA VAL A 125 -1.01 8.48 -14.85
C VAL A 125 0.48 8.47 -14.50
N ILE A 126 1.26 7.52 -15.06
CA ILE A 126 2.71 7.47 -14.86
C ILE A 126 3.39 8.68 -15.49
N LEU A 127 3.03 9.02 -16.72
CA LEU A 127 3.51 10.22 -17.43
C LEU A 127 3.07 11.51 -16.72
N LYS A 128 1.84 11.58 -16.21
CA LYS A 128 1.37 12.71 -15.39
C LYS A 128 2.16 12.82 -14.10
N LYS A 129 2.52 11.70 -13.45
CA LYS A 129 3.45 11.67 -12.31
C LYS A 129 4.89 12.04 -12.69
N TYR A 130 5.24 12.00 -13.99
CA TYR A 130 6.52 12.47 -14.55
C TYR A 130 6.56 13.95 -14.85
N SER A 131 5.45 14.51 -15.34
CA SER A 131 5.34 15.92 -15.69
C SER A 131 4.89 16.81 -14.54
N SER A 132 4.12 16.28 -13.57
CA SER A 132 3.50 17.09 -12.51
C SER A 132 4.35 17.15 -11.26
N THR A 133 4.77 18.36 -10.90
CA THR A 133 5.38 18.69 -9.60
C THR A 133 4.27 18.70 -8.54
N LYS A 134 4.29 17.71 -7.63
CA LYS A 134 3.36 17.50 -6.49
C LYS A 134 1.91 17.14 -6.85
N VAL A 135 1.52 15.89 -6.60
CA VAL A 135 0.10 15.53 -6.45
C VAL A 135 -0.32 15.95 -5.04
N LYS A 136 -1.01 17.09 -4.93
CA LYS A 136 -1.74 17.45 -3.71
C LYS A 136 -2.92 16.47 -3.59
N PHE A 137 -2.96 15.66 -2.54
CA PHE A 137 -4.20 14.98 -2.17
C PHE A 137 -5.24 16.06 -1.81
N ASP A 138 -6.49 15.84 -2.24
CA ASP A 138 -7.58 16.81 -2.21
C ASP A 138 -7.75 17.50 -0.85
N LYS A 139 -7.70 18.84 -0.88
CA LYS A 139 -8.17 19.70 0.20
C LYS A 139 -9.68 19.55 0.32
N THR A 140 -10.14 18.65 1.19
CA THR A 140 -11.55 18.63 1.59
C THR A 140 -11.65 18.78 3.10
N ASN A 141 -11.95 20.03 3.50
CA ASN A 141 -12.47 20.48 4.80
C ASN A 141 -11.66 20.20 6.06
N ASN A 142 -10.68 21.06 6.34
CA ASN A 142 -10.61 21.97 7.50
C ASN A 142 -9.20 22.59 7.56
N ASN A 143 -9.03 23.69 8.29
CA ASN A 143 -7.86 24.58 8.29
C ASN A 143 -6.47 23.97 8.68
N LYS A 144 -6.33 22.64 8.79
CA LYS A 144 -5.06 21.95 9.00
C LYS A 144 -4.52 21.41 7.67
N LYS A 145 -3.21 21.52 7.50
CA LYS A 145 -2.50 21.08 6.29
C LYS A 145 -2.18 19.60 6.48
N ASP A 146 -2.92 18.70 5.82
CA ASP A 146 -2.65 17.26 5.91
C ASP A 146 -1.18 16.96 5.59
N ASN A 147 -0.51 16.18 6.45
CA ASN A 147 0.92 15.83 6.33
C ASN A 147 1.20 14.74 5.26
N PHE A 148 0.39 14.71 4.19
CA PHE A 148 0.56 13.79 3.09
C PHE A 148 1.60 14.26 2.10
N HIS A 149 2.59 13.40 1.89
CA HIS A 149 3.62 13.54 0.89
C HIS A 149 3.46 12.44 -0.16
N SER A 150 3.48 12.86 -1.43
CA SER A 150 3.64 11.96 -2.55
C SER A 150 4.75 12.50 -3.43
N LYS A 151 5.84 11.74 -3.54
CA LYS A 151 6.95 12.10 -4.42
C LYS A 151 6.54 11.97 -5.88
N SER A 152 6.88 12.96 -6.69
CA SER A 152 6.88 12.84 -8.14
C SER A 152 7.87 11.75 -8.56
N ILE A 153 7.71 11.20 -9.76
CA ILE A 153 8.61 10.13 -10.21
C ILE A 153 10.07 10.60 -10.30
N LYS A 154 10.31 11.89 -10.59
CA LYS A 154 11.65 12.51 -10.65
C LYS A 154 12.33 12.53 -9.29
N GLU A 155 11.56 12.63 -8.22
CA GLU A 155 12.05 12.54 -6.85
C GLU A 155 12.30 11.07 -6.45
N GLN A 156 11.52 10.12 -7.00
CA GLN A 156 11.60 8.69 -6.68
C GLN A 156 12.76 7.96 -7.37
N ILE A 157 13.17 8.36 -8.59
CA ILE A 157 14.19 7.65 -9.37
C ILE A 157 15.38 8.54 -9.76
N ASP A 158 16.49 7.92 -10.17
CA ASP A 158 17.62 8.62 -10.78
C ASP A 158 17.56 8.48 -12.31
N PHE A 159 18.33 9.31 -13.02
CA PHE A 159 18.41 9.26 -14.49
C PHE A 159 18.74 7.86 -15.03
N LYS A 160 19.63 7.12 -14.35
CA LYS A 160 20.01 5.74 -14.72
C LYS A 160 18.88 4.72 -14.63
N ASP A 161 17.81 4.98 -13.86
CA ASP A 161 16.68 4.06 -13.73
C ASP A 161 15.60 4.32 -14.78
N VAL A 162 15.66 5.45 -15.50
CA VAL A 162 14.65 5.87 -16.49
C VAL A 162 14.47 4.79 -17.56
N PHE A 163 15.55 4.18 -18.02
CA PHE A 163 15.48 3.09 -19.00
C PHE A 163 14.72 1.88 -18.45
N GLY A 164 15.07 1.41 -17.25
CA GLY A 164 14.40 0.27 -16.61
C GLY A 164 12.92 0.54 -16.36
N LEU A 165 12.57 1.72 -15.85
CA LEU A 165 11.18 2.14 -15.67
C LEU A 165 10.42 2.21 -17.00
N SER A 166 11.04 2.73 -18.05
CA SER A 166 10.41 2.86 -19.38
C SER A 166 10.12 1.49 -19.98
N LEU A 167 11.08 0.56 -19.88
CA LEU A 167 10.89 -0.81 -20.34
C LEU A 167 9.78 -1.52 -19.56
N TYR A 168 9.78 -1.39 -18.24
CA TYR A 168 8.70 -1.89 -17.38
C TYR A 168 7.33 -1.33 -17.80
N ALA A 169 7.24 -0.01 -18.00
CA ALA A 169 6.00 0.65 -18.36
C ALA A 169 5.49 0.22 -19.75
N LEU A 170 6.40 0.03 -20.71
CA LEU A 170 6.08 -0.49 -22.03
C LEU A 170 5.52 -1.93 -21.93
N GLN A 171 6.21 -2.81 -21.21
CA GLN A 171 5.77 -4.20 -21.01
C GLN A 171 4.39 -4.26 -20.34
N MET A 172 4.16 -3.49 -19.28
CA MET A 172 2.86 -3.42 -18.62
C MET A 172 1.76 -2.84 -19.53
N SER A 173 2.10 -1.90 -20.42
CA SER A 173 1.16 -1.36 -21.40
C SER A 173 0.77 -2.39 -22.46
N LEU A 174 1.75 -3.16 -22.96
CA LEU A 174 1.49 -4.27 -23.89
C LEU A 174 0.60 -5.33 -23.25
N ILE A 175 0.87 -5.72 -22.00
CA ILE A 175 0.01 -6.66 -21.27
C ILE A 175 -1.40 -6.11 -21.14
N LYS A 176 -1.56 -4.83 -20.79
CA LYS A 176 -2.88 -4.19 -20.68
C LYS A 176 -3.66 -4.19 -22.00
N MET A 177 -2.98 -4.05 -23.14
CA MET A 177 -3.62 -4.04 -24.46
C MET A 177 -4.23 -5.40 -24.82
N PHE A 178 -3.59 -6.50 -24.42
CA PHE A 178 -4.02 -7.85 -24.77
C PHE A 178 -4.71 -8.62 -23.63
N LYS A 179 -4.64 -8.13 -22.38
CA LYS A 179 -5.12 -8.82 -21.18
C LYS A 179 -5.60 -7.83 -20.12
N THR A 180 -6.44 -8.31 -19.19
CA THR A 180 -6.78 -7.55 -17.99
C THR A 180 -5.62 -7.56 -17.00
N VAL A 181 -5.08 -6.37 -16.69
CA VAL A 181 -4.13 -6.19 -15.58
C VAL A 181 -4.92 -6.11 -14.28
N PRO A 182 -4.52 -6.78 -13.19
CA PRO A 182 -5.20 -6.67 -11.92
C PRO A 182 -4.85 -5.35 -11.21
N PHE A 183 -5.80 -4.83 -10.44
CA PHE A 183 -5.57 -3.69 -9.58
C PHE A 183 -4.87 -4.15 -8.28
N GLY A 184 -3.93 -3.36 -7.77
CA GLY A 184 -3.18 -3.70 -6.55
C GLY A 184 -1.90 -4.52 -6.80
N PRO A 185 -1.35 -5.13 -5.73
CA PRO A 185 -0.14 -5.95 -5.77
C PRO A 185 -0.29 -7.13 -6.74
N LYS A 186 0.79 -7.45 -7.46
CA LYS A 186 0.85 -8.49 -8.49
C LYS A 186 1.61 -9.71 -7.99
N ILE A 187 0.96 -10.86 -7.90
CA ILE A 187 1.66 -12.13 -7.65
C ILE A 187 2.32 -12.67 -8.92
N LYS A 188 3.28 -13.55 -8.75
CA LYS A 188 4.00 -14.26 -9.80
C LYS A 188 3.01 -15.02 -10.67
N GLY A 189 3.19 -14.94 -11.98
CA GLY A 189 2.29 -15.59 -12.94
C GLY A 189 0.90 -14.96 -13.06
N PHE A 190 0.65 -13.75 -12.53
CA PHE A 190 -0.67 -13.10 -12.56
C PHE A 190 -1.38 -13.15 -13.93
N THR A 191 -0.64 -12.96 -15.03
CA THR A 191 -1.25 -13.00 -16.38
C THR A 191 -1.73 -14.39 -16.80
N SER A 192 -1.10 -15.44 -16.30
CA SER A 192 -1.49 -16.83 -16.55
C SER A 192 -2.70 -17.20 -15.71
N ILE A 193 -2.68 -16.83 -14.42
CA ILE A 193 -3.81 -17.05 -13.49
C ILE A 193 -5.07 -16.37 -14.03
N ILE A 194 -4.98 -15.09 -14.41
CA ILE A 194 -6.14 -14.36 -14.95
C ILE A 194 -6.62 -14.98 -16.27
N LYS A 195 -5.72 -15.45 -17.14
CA LYS A 195 -6.09 -16.07 -18.42
C LYS A 195 -6.80 -17.42 -18.20
N GLN A 196 -6.35 -18.22 -17.25
CA GLN A 196 -6.82 -19.59 -17.04
C GLN A 196 -8.03 -19.66 -16.09
N LYS A 197 -8.00 -18.91 -14.99
CA LYS A 197 -8.96 -18.98 -13.88
C LYS A 197 -9.81 -17.72 -13.73
N GLY A 198 -9.49 -16.65 -14.46
CA GLY A 198 -10.20 -15.39 -14.38
C GLY A 198 -9.72 -14.47 -13.25
N LEU A 199 -10.29 -13.27 -13.21
CA LEU A 199 -9.83 -12.18 -12.35
C LEU A 199 -10.20 -12.35 -10.87
N ILE A 200 -11.32 -13.01 -10.57
CA ILE A 200 -11.73 -13.30 -9.17
C ILE A 200 -10.76 -14.30 -8.53
N ALA A 201 -10.49 -15.41 -9.22
CA ALA A 201 -9.52 -16.40 -8.77
C ALA A 201 -8.14 -15.79 -8.52
N TYR A 202 -7.69 -14.88 -9.40
CA TYR A 202 -6.47 -14.13 -9.19
C TYR A 202 -6.46 -13.35 -7.86
N TYR A 203 -7.55 -12.66 -7.51
CA TYR A 203 -7.58 -11.88 -6.28
C TYR A 203 -7.60 -12.75 -5.01
N ILE A 204 -8.20 -13.93 -5.10
CA ILE A 204 -8.14 -14.93 -4.03
C ILE A 204 -6.70 -15.41 -3.85
N GLU A 205 -6.04 -15.82 -4.93
CA GLU A 205 -4.63 -16.25 -4.88
C GLU A 205 -3.72 -15.13 -4.36
N ALA A 206 -3.93 -13.89 -4.81
CA ALA A 206 -3.16 -12.74 -4.34
C ALA A 206 -3.36 -12.48 -2.84
N LEU A 207 -4.58 -12.64 -2.32
CA LEU A 207 -4.85 -12.48 -0.89
C LEU A 207 -4.22 -13.62 -0.07
N LYS A 208 -4.27 -14.87 -0.55
CA LYS A 208 -3.59 -16.02 0.07
C LYS A 208 -2.07 -15.82 0.13
N SER A 209 -1.46 -15.28 -0.94
CA SER A 209 -0.04 -14.89 -0.92
C SER A 209 0.24 -13.83 0.14
N VAL A 210 -0.59 -12.79 0.24
CA VAL A 210 -0.42 -11.74 1.26
C VAL A 210 -0.49 -12.30 2.67
N GLU A 211 -1.41 -13.22 2.93
CA GLU A 211 -1.50 -13.90 4.24
C GLU A 211 -0.24 -14.71 4.55
N THR A 212 0.32 -15.38 3.54
CA THR A 212 1.61 -16.08 3.69
C THR A 212 2.74 -15.11 4.06
N TYR A 213 2.84 -13.97 3.38
CA TYR A 213 3.87 -12.96 3.68
C TYR A 213 3.59 -12.16 4.96
N ARG A 214 2.36 -12.16 5.48
CA ARG A 214 2.05 -11.61 6.81
C ARG A 214 2.82 -12.39 7.89
N CYS A 215 2.85 -13.71 7.80
CA CYS A 215 3.63 -14.57 8.69
C CYS A 215 5.15 -14.24 8.62
N ASP A 216 5.65 -13.91 7.43
CA ASP A 216 7.04 -13.46 7.28
C ASP A 216 7.29 -12.11 7.95
N TYR A 217 6.37 -11.15 7.84
CA TYR A 217 6.46 -9.89 8.58
C TYR A 217 6.48 -10.12 10.09
N GLU A 218 5.57 -10.94 10.60
CA GLU A 218 5.49 -11.29 12.02
C GLU A 218 6.80 -11.91 12.52
N ARG A 219 7.36 -12.87 11.77
CA ARG A 219 8.64 -13.51 12.08
C ARG A 219 9.83 -12.52 12.04
N LEU A 220 9.89 -11.66 11.03
CA LEU A 220 11.02 -10.74 10.83
C LEU A 220 11.03 -9.61 11.86
N TYR A 221 9.86 -9.09 12.23
CA TYR A 221 9.74 -7.89 13.05
C TYR A 221 9.39 -8.16 14.51
N GLN A 222 8.83 -9.32 14.85
CA GLN A 222 8.54 -9.72 16.23
C GLN A 222 7.73 -8.63 16.96
N ASP A 223 8.25 -8.07 18.07
CA ASP A 223 7.61 -6.99 18.85
C ASP A 223 7.44 -5.67 18.07
N ASN A 224 8.06 -5.57 16.88
CA ASN A 224 7.85 -4.48 15.94
C ASN A 224 6.76 -4.78 14.90
N PHE A 225 6.01 -5.86 15.01
CA PHE A 225 4.86 -6.16 14.17
C PHE A 225 3.56 -6.11 14.98
N LYS A 226 2.52 -5.48 14.43
CA LYS A 226 1.17 -5.60 14.98
C LYS A 226 0.12 -5.63 13.87
N HIS A 227 -0.80 -6.55 14.04
CA HIS A 227 -1.89 -6.81 13.12
C HIS A 227 -3.18 -6.14 13.61
N PHE A 228 -3.94 -5.54 12.69
CA PHE A 228 -5.23 -4.91 12.97
C PHE A 228 -6.25 -5.24 11.88
N TYR A 229 -7.45 -5.62 12.30
CA TYR A 229 -8.62 -5.69 11.43
C TYR A 229 -9.22 -4.30 11.25
N LEU A 230 -9.52 -3.91 10.01
CA LEU A 230 -10.10 -2.62 9.68
C LEU A 230 -11.45 -2.44 10.37
N GLU A 231 -12.31 -3.46 10.32
CA GLU A 231 -13.63 -3.43 10.95
C GLU A 231 -13.55 -3.09 12.44
N ASP A 232 -12.63 -3.74 13.17
CA ASP A 232 -12.43 -3.50 14.59
C ASP A 232 -11.83 -2.12 14.87
N PHE A 233 -10.86 -1.71 14.03
CA PHE A 233 -10.27 -0.37 14.10
C PHE A 233 -11.30 0.75 13.90
N LEU A 234 -12.27 0.55 13.01
CA LEU A 234 -13.36 1.50 12.77
C LEU A 234 -14.35 1.56 13.94
N ALA A 235 -14.64 0.42 14.56
CA ALA A 235 -15.65 0.30 15.60
C ALA A 235 -15.15 0.65 17.01
N ASN A 236 -13.85 0.49 17.28
CA ASN A 236 -13.31 0.52 18.63
C ASN A 236 -12.19 1.55 18.82
N LYS A 237 -12.48 2.57 19.63
CA LYS A 237 -11.54 3.64 20.01
C LYS A 237 -10.29 3.11 20.74
N GLU A 238 -10.44 2.04 21.50
CA GLU A 238 -9.30 1.42 22.19
C GLU A 238 -8.31 0.84 21.19
N ILE A 239 -8.80 0.23 20.12
CA ILE A 239 -7.95 -0.34 19.06
C ILE A 239 -7.21 0.78 18.31
N GLN A 240 -7.88 1.91 18.09
CA GLN A 240 -7.23 3.11 17.53
C GLN A 240 -6.10 3.60 18.43
N ARG A 241 -6.33 3.68 19.75
CA ARG A 241 -5.32 4.08 20.73
C ARG A 241 -4.14 3.09 20.74
N GLN A 242 -4.43 1.79 20.81
CA GLN A 242 -3.40 0.75 20.79
C GLN A 242 -2.52 0.79 19.54
N MET A 243 -3.08 1.19 18.38
CA MET A 243 -2.30 1.38 17.15
C MET A 243 -1.34 2.57 17.27
N LEU A 244 -1.82 3.69 17.80
CA LEU A 244 -0.99 4.88 18.00
C LEU A 244 0.11 4.62 19.04
N GLU A 245 -0.22 3.99 20.16
CA GLU A 245 0.75 3.58 21.19
C GLU A 245 1.82 2.66 20.62
N PHE A 246 1.42 1.61 19.89
CA PHE A 246 2.34 0.69 19.23
C PHE A 246 3.28 1.39 18.24
N SER A 247 2.76 2.35 17.47
CA SER A 247 3.54 3.11 16.50
C SER A 247 4.60 4.01 17.16
N GLY A 248 4.40 4.36 18.43
CA GLY A 248 5.25 5.30 19.17
C GLY A 248 5.21 6.72 18.61
N VAL A 249 4.19 7.07 17.84
CA VAL A 249 3.92 8.43 17.36
C VAL A 249 3.36 9.26 18.51
N PRO A 250 3.83 10.50 18.73
CA PRO A 250 3.28 11.37 19.77
C PRO A 250 1.88 11.84 19.37
N TYR A 251 0.84 11.49 20.12
CA TYR A 251 -0.53 11.96 19.90
C TYR A 251 -1.11 12.58 21.18
N ASN A 252 -2.12 13.43 21.02
CA ASN A 252 -2.88 14.04 22.10
C ASN A 252 -4.38 13.74 21.97
N ASN A 253 -5.18 14.20 22.94
CA ASN A 253 -6.64 13.99 22.94
C ASN A 253 -7.34 14.65 21.74
N GLU A 254 -6.84 15.78 21.25
CA GLU A 254 -7.39 16.44 20.07
C GLU A 254 -7.22 15.57 18.82
N ASN A 255 -6.05 14.91 18.67
CA ASN A 255 -5.84 13.95 17.59
C ASN A 255 -6.87 12.81 17.64
N LEU A 256 -7.16 12.26 18.83
CA LEU A 256 -8.17 11.20 18.97
C LEU A 256 -9.57 11.67 18.54
N ILE A 257 -9.96 12.89 18.92
CA ILE A 257 -11.26 13.48 18.52
C ILE A 257 -11.31 13.69 16.99
N GLU A 258 -10.24 14.20 16.38
CA GLU A 258 -10.16 14.38 14.92
C GLU A 258 -10.26 13.02 14.19
N ILE A 259 -9.57 12.01 14.71
CA ILE A 259 -9.59 10.63 14.18
C ILE A 259 -11.00 10.05 14.25
N GLU A 260 -11.71 10.22 15.36
CA GLU A 260 -13.12 9.79 15.48
C GLU A 260 -14.02 10.47 14.45
N GLY A 261 -13.79 11.77 14.20
CA GLY A 261 -14.50 12.53 13.18
C GLY A 261 -14.37 11.94 11.77
N LEU A 262 -13.22 11.34 11.43
CA LEU A 262 -12.98 10.73 10.11
C LEU A 262 -13.91 9.54 9.82
N PHE A 263 -14.37 8.82 10.84
CA PHE A 263 -15.10 7.55 10.65
C PHE A 263 -16.62 7.70 10.70
N SER A 264 -17.13 8.85 11.17
CA SER A 264 -18.57 9.12 11.32
C SER A 264 -19.38 9.20 10.02
N LYS A 265 -18.77 9.01 8.83
CA LYS A 265 -19.39 9.29 7.52
C LYS A 265 -19.44 8.14 6.49
N SER A 266 -19.49 6.87 6.89
CA SER A 266 -19.65 5.80 5.89
C SER A 266 -20.75 4.80 6.21
N GLU A 267 -21.91 4.96 5.55
CA GLU A 267 -22.91 3.90 5.40
C GLU A 267 -23.33 3.66 3.94
N ASN A 268 -23.50 2.36 3.66
CA ASN A 268 -24.40 1.68 2.71
C ASN A 268 -24.19 1.73 1.18
N SER A 269 -24.04 0.52 0.60
CA SER A 269 -24.89 0.01 -0.50
C SER A 269 -24.72 -1.51 -0.72
N ARG A 270 -25.85 -2.19 -0.91
CA ARG A 270 -26.03 -3.64 -1.13
C ARG A 270 -25.62 -4.08 -2.54
N GLU A 271 -24.88 -5.20 -2.64
CA GLU A 271 -24.71 -5.99 -3.88
C GLU A 271 -24.47 -7.47 -3.48
N GLU A 272 -25.55 -8.20 -3.15
CA GLU A 272 -25.49 -9.55 -2.52
C GLU A 272 -24.98 -10.67 -3.46
N LEU A 273 -25.10 -10.51 -4.79
CA LEU A 273 -24.79 -11.58 -5.74
C LEU A 273 -23.27 -11.80 -5.91
N LEU A 274 -22.49 -10.71 -6.01
CA LEU A 274 -21.04 -10.78 -6.13
C LEU A 274 -20.40 -11.29 -4.83
N ASP A 275 -20.99 -10.95 -3.69
CA ASP A 275 -20.53 -11.42 -2.37
C ASP A 275 -20.69 -12.95 -2.28
N ARG A 276 -21.82 -13.51 -2.71
CA ARG A 276 -22.04 -14.97 -2.77
C ARG A 276 -21.05 -15.68 -3.72
N GLN A 277 -20.73 -15.08 -4.86
CA GLN A 277 -19.75 -15.65 -5.81
C GLN A 277 -18.33 -15.68 -5.22
N ILE A 278 -17.92 -14.60 -4.57
CA ILE A 278 -16.60 -14.53 -3.92
C ILE A 278 -16.54 -15.50 -2.76
N GLN A 279 -17.57 -15.55 -1.91
CA GLN A 279 -17.63 -16.46 -0.77
C GLN A 279 -17.52 -17.92 -1.21
N LYS A 280 -18.29 -18.33 -2.22
CA LYS A 280 -18.21 -19.69 -2.76
C LYS A 280 -16.79 -20.07 -3.20
N HIS A 281 -16.08 -19.18 -3.89
CA HIS A 281 -14.70 -19.46 -4.31
C HIS A 281 -13.69 -19.48 -3.16
N LEU A 282 -13.97 -18.76 -2.07
CA LEU A 282 -13.17 -18.84 -0.85
C LEU A 282 -13.39 -20.19 -0.13
N ASP A 283 -14.62 -20.72 -0.17
CA ASP A 283 -14.97 -21.99 0.47
C ASP A 283 -14.49 -23.21 -0.33
N ASP A 284 -14.42 -23.11 -1.66
CA ASP A 284 -13.99 -24.19 -2.58
C ASP A 284 -12.45 -24.43 -2.58
N HIS A 285 -11.65 -23.64 -1.85
CA HIS A 285 -10.17 -23.63 -1.93
C HIS A 285 -9.46 -23.35 -0.61
#